data_AF-A0A1H9ST50-F1
#
_entry.id   AF-A0A1H9ST50-F1
#
_cell.length_a   1.000
_cell.length_b   1.000
_cell.length_c   1.000
_cell.angle_alpha   90.00
_cell.angle_beta   90.00
_cell.angle_gamma   90.00
#
_symmetry.space_group_name_H-M   'P 1'
#
loop_
_entity.id
_entity.type
_entity.pdbx_description
1 polymer ?
#
loop_
_entity_poly.entity_id
_entity_poly.type
_entity_poly.pdbx_seq_one_letter_code
_entity_poly.pdbx_strand_id
1 'polypeptide(L)'
;MEILSQSTDWFGHIFLLTIVIAMSIAFLVAFIGGVMTIFEKGFRLSDVIMTLLAGAISLLMALAATGGIMVGPTTTYKAVVTDYNAVIDAGYEIVSTDGKIVTLTKE
;
A
#
# COMPACT_ATOMS: atom_id res chain seq x y z
N MET A 1 11.67 -12.98 24.96
CA MET A 1 10.67 -11.96 24.63
C MET A 1 9.30 -12.47 25.04
N GLU A 2 8.51 -11.65 25.72
CA GLU A 2 7.14 -11.96 26.11
C GLU A 2 6.20 -10.94 25.48
N ILE A 3 5.26 -11.38 24.64
CA ILE A 3 4.28 -10.50 23.98
C ILE A 3 3.13 -10.23 24.96
N LEU A 4 2.93 -8.96 25.29
CA LEU A 4 1.87 -8.51 26.20
C LEU A 4 0.57 -8.21 25.46
N SER A 5 0.65 -7.68 24.24
CA SER A 5 -0.52 -7.39 23.41
C SER A 5 -0.16 -7.35 21.93
N GLN A 6 -1.10 -7.74 21.09
CA GLN A 6 -1.02 -7.66 19.64
C GLN A 6 -2.19 -6.83 19.11
N SER A 7 -1.91 -5.90 18.20
CA SER A 7 -2.93 -5.13 17.48
C SER A 7 -2.57 -5.09 16.00
N THR A 8 -3.51 -5.50 15.15
CA THR A 8 -3.38 -5.43 13.69
C THR A 8 -4.34 -4.39 13.15
N ASP A 9 -3.83 -3.39 12.41
CA ASP A 9 -4.65 -2.33 11.83
C ASP A 9 -5.24 -2.74 10.48
N TRP A 10 -6.28 -3.57 10.52
CA TRP A 10 -7.01 -3.98 9.32
C TRP A 10 -7.81 -2.83 8.70
N PHE A 11 -8.30 -1.91 9.52
CA PHE A 11 -9.15 -0.83 9.03
C PHE A 11 -8.35 0.14 8.17
N GLY A 12 -7.20 0.62 8.67
CA GLY A 12 -6.31 1.49 7.92
C GLY A 12 -5.83 0.84 6.62
N HIS A 13 -5.47 -0.44 6.69
CA HIS A 13 -5.04 -1.21 5.52
C HIS A 13 -6.14 -1.32 4.44
N ILE A 14 -7.34 -1.77 4.82
CA ILE A 14 -8.47 -1.93 3.88
C ILE A 14 -8.90 -0.58 3.31
N PHE A 15 -8.92 0.47 4.13
CA PHE A 15 -9.28 1.82 3.71
C PHE A 15 -8.34 2.35 2.63
N LEU A 16 -7.02 2.27 2.87
CA LEU A 16 -6.00 2.68 1.89
C LEU A 16 -6.08 1.83 0.62
N LEU A 17 -6.20 0.51 0.76
CA LEU A 17 -6.31 -0.39 -0.38
C LEU A 17 -7.53 -0.05 -1.26
N THR A 18 -8.66 0.25 -0.63
CA THR A 18 -9.90 0.64 -1.34
C THR A 18 -9.69 1.93 -2.13
N ILE A 19 -9.02 2.93 -1.56
CA ILE A 19 -8.71 4.19 -2.26
C ILE A 19 -7.83 3.91 -3.49
N VAL A 20 -6.74 3.15 -3.32
CA VAL A 20 -5.81 2.85 -4.42
C VAL A 20 -6.50 2.10 -5.55
N ILE A 21 -7.36 1.11 -5.23
CA ILE A 21 -8.15 0.38 -6.22
C ILE A 21 -9.12 1.33 -6.94
N ALA A 22 -9.86 2.16 -6.19
CA ALA A 22 -10.80 3.12 -6.78
C ALA A 22 -10.09 4.10 -7.73
N MET A 23 -8.90 4.59 -7.36
CA MET A 23 -8.08 5.44 -8.21
C MET A 23 -7.60 4.70 -9.46
N SER A 24 -7.13 3.46 -9.33
CA SER A 24 -6.71 2.64 -10.48
C SER A 24 -7.84 2.50 -11.51
N ILE A 25 -9.07 2.24 -11.04
CA ILE A 25 -10.27 2.14 -11.88
C ILE A 25 -10.60 3.49 -12.52
N ALA A 26 -10.57 4.59 -11.77
CA ALA A 26 -10.85 5.92 -12.32
C ALA A 26 -9.90 6.29 -13.46
N PHE A 27 -8.60 6.02 -13.29
CA PHE A 27 -7.60 6.24 -14.34
C PHE A 27 -7.74 5.26 -15.51
N LEU A 28 -8.18 4.01 -15.26
CA LEU A 28 -8.48 3.06 -16.33
C LEU A 28 -9.65 3.56 -17.20
N VAL A 29 -10.70 4.07 -16.58
CA VAL A 29 -11.84 4.66 -17.29
C VAL A 29 -11.39 5.88 -18.11
N ALA A 30 -10.55 6.75 -17.54
CA ALA A 30 -9.98 7.89 -18.26
C ALA A 30 -9.11 7.45 -19.46
N PHE A 31 -8.30 6.39 -19.29
CA PHE A 31 -7.52 5.80 -20.38
C PHE A 31 -8.43 5.30 -21.51
N ILE A 32 -9.43 4.48 -21.18
CA ILE A 32 -10.37 3.93 -22.17
C ILE A 32 -11.12 5.06 -22.90
N GLY A 33 -11.63 6.06 -22.17
CA GLY A 33 -12.29 7.21 -22.76
C GLY A 33 -11.38 8.06 -23.65
N GLY A 34 -10.10 8.20 -23.25
CA GLY A 34 -9.08 8.85 -24.07
C GLY A 34 -8.81 8.11 -25.38
N VAL A 35 -8.66 6.78 -25.33
CA VAL A 35 -8.51 5.92 -26.52
C VAL A 35 -9.72 6.08 -27.44
N MET A 36 -10.94 6.01 -26.92
CA MET A 36 -12.17 6.21 -27.71
C MET A 36 -12.18 7.58 -28.39
N THR A 37 -11.82 8.64 -27.66
CA THR A 37 -11.77 10.01 -28.18
C THR A 37 -10.79 10.14 -29.35
N ILE A 38 -9.62 9.48 -29.26
CA ILE A 38 -8.62 9.48 -30.34
C ILE A 38 -9.15 8.76 -31.59
N PHE A 39 -9.89 7.66 -31.42
CA PHE A 39 -10.50 6.95 -32.55
C PHE A 39 -11.60 7.78 -33.22
N GLU A 40 -12.43 8.48 -32.46
CA GLU A 40 -13.56 9.25 -33.00
C GLU A 40 -13.14 10.59 -33.61
N LYS A 41 -12.25 11.33 -32.94
CA LYS A 41 -11.90 12.71 -33.31
C LYS A 41 -10.55 12.84 -34.02
N GLY A 42 -9.84 11.74 -34.18
CA GLY A 42 -8.52 11.69 -34.80
C GLY A 42 -7.38 12.02 -33.84
N PHE A 43 -6.17 11.99 -34.38
CA PHE A 43 -4.95 12.01 -33.59
C PHE A 43 -4.55 13.44 -33.22
N ARG A 44 -4.71 13.80 -31.94
CA ARG A 44 -4.15 15.02 -31.36
C ARG A 44 -3.11 14.64 -30.32
N LEU A 45 -1.91 15.21 -30.43
CA LEU A 45 -0.79 14.88 -29.55
C LEU A 45 -1.15 15.06 -28.06
N SER A 46 -1.91 16.11 -27.71
CA SER A 46 -2.42 16.35 -26.36
C SER A 46 -3.24 15.18 -25.83
N ASP A 47 -4.12 14.64 -26.67
CA ASP A 47 -5.10 13.63 -26.27
C ASP A 47 -4.38 12.28 -26.08
N VAL A 48 -3.37 12.02 -26.91
CA VAL A 48 -2.49 10.84 -26.80
C VAL A 48 -1.65 10.90 -25.53
N ILE A 49 -1.04 12.06 -25.22
CA ILE A 49 -0.24 12.22 -23.99
C ILE A 49 -1.11 12.01 -22.76
N MET A 50 -2.29 12.64 -22.69
CA MET A 50 -3.20 12.49 -21.55
C MET A 50 -3.71 11.05 -21.40
N THR A 51 -4.00 10.39 -22.52
CA THR A 51 -4.40 8.98 -22.53
C THR A 51 -3.28 8.11 -21.98
N LEU A 52 -2.05 8.22 -22.51
CA LEU A 52 -0.92 7.42 -22.04
C LEU A 52 -0.61 7.66 -20.56
N LEU A 53 -0.69 8.90 -20.08
CA LEU A 53 -0.54 9.22 -18.66
C LEU A 53 -1.61 8.55 -17.79
N ALA A 54 -2.87 8.60 -18.21
CA ALA A 54 -3.95 7.92 -17.49
C ALA A 54 -3.72 6.39 -17.43
N GLY A 55 -3.29 5.78 -18.54
CA GLY A 55 -2.95 4.37 -18.59
C GLY A 55 -1.77 4.00 -17.67
N ALA A 56 -0.70 4.80 -17.70
CA ALA A 56 0.47 4.59 -16.84
C ALA A 56 0.12 4.70 -15.34
N ILE A 57 -0.67 5.71 -14.96
CA ILE A 57 -1.11 5.87 -13.56
C ILE A 57 -2.01 4.72 -13.13
N SER A 58 -2.95 4.29 -13.97
CA SER A 58 -3.82 3.15 -13.67
C SER A 58 -3.01 1.87 -13.39
N LEU A 59 -2.01 1.58 -14.22
CA LEU A 59 -1.10 0.44 -14.06
C LEU A 59 -0.29 0.52 -12.77
N LEU A 60 0.29 1.67 -12.46
CA LEU A 60 1.06 1.87 -11.22
C LEU A 60 0.17 1.66 -9.97
N MET A 61 -1.05 2.18 -10.00
CA MET A 61 -2.02 2.00 -8.91
C MET A 61 -2.47 0.54 -8.77
N ALA A 62 -2.65 -0.18 -9.88
CA ALA A 62 -2.98 -1.61 -9.86
C ALA A 62 -1.84 -2.45 -9.26
N LEU A 63 -0.59 -2.10 -9.58
CA LEU A 63 0.58 -2.74 -9.00
C LEU A 63 0.68 -2.44 -7.50
N ALA A 64 0.44 -1.19 -7.09
CA ALA A 64 0.41 -0.80 -5.68
C ALA A 64 -0.69 -1.54 -4.89
N ALA A 65 -1.89 -1.69 -5.46
CA ALA A 65 -2.97 -2.46 -4.84
C ALA A 65 -2.59 -3.94 -4.69
N THR A 66 -1.99 -4.54 -5.72
CA THR A 66 -1.54 -5.94 -5.69
C THR A 66 -0.45 -6.14 -4.63
N GLY A 67 0.52 -5.23 -4.57
CA GLY A 67 1.55 -5.22 -3.53
C GLY A 67 0.95 -5.12 -2.12
N GLY A 68 -0.01 -4.20 -1.93
CA GLY A 68 -0.73 -4.04 -0.67
C GLY A 68 -1.46 -5.32 -0.24
N ILE A 69 -2.16 -5.99 -1.17
CA ILE A 69 -2.84 -7.27 -0.88
C ILE A 69 -1.85 -8.35 -0.45
N MET A 70 -0.69 -8.42 -1.09
CA MET A 70 0.33 -9.44 -0.81
C MET A 70 1.05 -9.22 0.53
N VAL A 71 1.31 -7.97 0.91
CA VAL A 71 1.97 -7.61 2.18
C VAL A 71 1.00 -7.73 3.36
N GLY A 72 -0.27 -7.36 3.17
CA GLY A 72 -1.26 -7.35 4.25
C GLY A 72 -1.06 -6.19 5.25
N PRO A 73 -1.81 -6.18 6.36
CA PRO A 73 -1.79 -5.09 7.33
C PRO A 73 -0.59 -5.16 8.26
N THR A 74 -0.06 -3.99 8.63
CA THR A 74 0.97 -3.88 9.67
C THR A 74 0.43 -4.37 11.01
N THR A 75 1.22 -5.20 11.69
CA THR A 75 0.90 -5.67 13.04
C THR A 75 1.88 -5.09 14.05
N THR A 76 1.33 -4.49 15.10
CA THR A 76 2.06 -3.92 16.23
C THR A 76 1.97 -4.85 17.43
N TYR A 77 3.10 -5.09 18.07
CA TYR A 77 3.25 -5.92 19.25
C TYR A 77 3.80 -5.07 20.40
N LYS A 78 3.22 -5.16 21.58
CA LYS A 78 3.87 -4.69 22.80
C LYS A 78 4.49 -5.89 23.50
N ALA A 79 5.77 -5.82 23.81
CA ALA A 79 6.49 -6.95 24.38
C ALA A 79 7.51 -6.51 25.44
N VAL A 80 7.81 -7.40 26.37
CA VAL A 80 9.00 -7.28 27.22
C VAL A 80 10.16 -7.97 26.50
N VAL A 81 11.17 -7.19 26.13
CA VAL A 81 12.35 -7.68 25.41
C VAL A 81 13.49 -7.91 26.39
N THR A 82 13.94 -9.15 26.49
CA THR A 82 15.09 -9.58 27.31
C THR A 82 16.37 -9.70 26.49
N ASP A 83 16.24 -9.94 25.18
CA ASP A 83 17.33 -10.05 24.22
C ASP A 83 16.90 -9.35 22.93
N TYR A 84 17.57 -8.25 22.60
CA TYR A 84 17.26 -7.41 21.43
C TYR A 84 17.80 -8.00 20.12
N ASN A 85 18.87 -8.81 20.17
CA ASN A 85 19.41 -9.42 18.96
C ASN A 85 18.43 -10.46 18.41
N ALA A 86 17.80 -11.24 19.30
CA ALA A 86 16.76 -12.19 18.92
C ALA A 86 15.50 -11.54 18.30
N VAL A 87 15.20 -10.28 18.66
CA VAL A 87 14.07 -9.51 18.11
C VAL A 87 14.36 -9.08 16.67
N ILE A 88 15.57 -8.58 16.42
CA ILE A 88 16.03 -8.18 15.08
C ILE A 88 16.17 -9.41 14.18
N ASP A 89 16.76 -10.51 14.69
CA ASP A 89 16.90 -11.77 13.94
C ASP A 89 15.55 -12.39 13.58
N ALA A 90 14.51 -12.15 14.38
CA ALA A 90 13.14 -12.59 14.12
C ALA A 90 12.34 -11.64 13.19
N GLY A 91 12.99 -10.56 12.71
CA GLY A 91 12.42 -9.61 11.76
C GLY A 91 11.44 -8.61 12.37
N TYR A 92 11.58 -8.28 13.65
CA TYR A 92 10.80 -7.23 14.28
C TYR A 92 11.57 -5.91 14.29
N GLU A 93 10.87 -4.82 14.00
CA GLU A 93 11.41 -3.47 14.14
C GLU A 93 10.96 -2.85 15.47
N ILE A 94 11.86 -2.12 16.13
CA ILE A 94 11.57 -1.45 17.41
C ILE A 94 11.08 -0.03 17.15
N VAL A 95 9.82 0.23 17.46
CA VAL A 95 9.14 1.52 17.20
C VAL A 95 9.26 2.47 18.39
N SER A 96 9.15 1.95 19.62
CA SER A 96 9.30 2.75 20.83
C SER A 96 9.63 1.90 22.04
N THR A 97 10.28 2.51 23.05
CA THR A 97 10.62 1.85 24.32
C THR A 97 10.07 2.68 25.47
N ASP A 98 9.23 2.08 26.30
CA ASP A 98 8.70 2.66 27.54
C ASP A 98 9.10 1.77 28.73
N GLY A 99 10.23 2.11 29.34
CA GLY A 99 10.84 1.31 30.41
C GLY A 99 11.24 -0.09 29.93
N LYS A 100 10.56 -1.12 30.44
CA LYS A 100 10.78 -2.53 30.04
C LYS A 100 9.88 -2.97 28.88
N ILE A 101 8.90 -2.16 28.51
CA ILE A 101 7.94 -2.48 27.44
C ILE A 101 8.45 -1.86 26.14
N VAL A 102 8.55 -2.69 25.11
CA VAL A 102 8.97 -2.30 23.77
C VAL A 102 7.79 -2.47 22.82
N THR A 103 7.52 -1.45 22.01
CA THR A 103 6.59 -1.53 20.89
C THR A 103 7.37 -1.98 19.67
N LEU A 104 6.93 -3.10 19.08
CA LEU A 104 7.52 -3.73 17.93
C LEU A 104 6.54 -3.71 16.76
N THR A 105 7.02 -3.60 15.54
CA THR A 105 6.24 -3.83 14.32
C THR A 105 6.84 -4.96 13.51
N LYS A 106 5.99 -5.68 12.80
CA LYS A 106 6.40 -6.67 11.81
C LYS A 106 5.62 -6.44 10.53
N GLU A 107 6.36 -6.26 9.44
CA GLU A 107 5.84 -6.25 8.07
C GLU A 107 5.71 -7.67 7.52
#